data_AF-X1JLM1-F1
#
_entry.id   AF-X1JLM1-F1
#
_cell.length_a   1.000
_cell.length_b   1.000
_cell.length_c   1.000
_cell.angle_alpha   90.00
_cell.angle_beta   90.00
_cell.angle_gamma   90.00
#
_symmetry.space_group_name_H-M   'P 1'
#
loop_
_entity.id
_entity.type
_entity.pdbx_description
1 polymer ?
#
loop_
_entity_poly.entity_id
_entity_poly.type
_entity_poly.pdbx_seq_one_letter_code
_entity_poly.pdbx_strand_id
1 'polypeptide(L)'
;EKLGLELGKKVLTARGYAQKIQSIIGGSEVHATGGIAGGLSKPLDEEKRIEIEKMSEELLEFAKISLNLFKKIISDNGKLKEILDSKDYSLQTYYMGMVDDQEKVNLYDGDIKVVDPQGKEFIKFKAKDYLSHIEEHVEPWTYVKFPYLKKIGWKGLVEGIDSGIYRVGPLARLNAAKGMATPLADQAYQEMYDLLGGKPLHSALALNWARVVEIVYIAERINELVKDKEITDKKVRTIPEGIVGER
;
A
#
# COMPACT_ATOMS: atom_id res chain seq x y z
N GLU A 1 13.81 -2.70 -27.19
CA GLU A 1 12.94 -1.64 -27.77
C GLU A 1 11.50 -2.06 -28.04
N LYS A 2 11.18 -3.08 -28.88
CA LYS A 2 9.78 -3.45 -29.19
C LYS A 2 8.91 -3.83 -27.97
N LEU A 3 9.47 -4.52 -26.97
CA LEU A 3 8.76 -4.82 -25.72
C LEU A 3 8.39 -3.57 -24.90
N GLY A 4 9.15 -2.48 -25.04
CA GLY A 4 8.92 -1.26 -24.27
C GLY A 4 7.69 -0.48 -24.73
N LEU A 5 7.40 -0.46 -26.03
CA LEU A 5 6.26 0.29 -26.58
C LEU A 5 4.92 -0.37 -26.20
N GLU A 6 4.82 -1.69 -26.39
CA GLU A 6 3.60 -2.44 -26.07
C GLU A 6 3.32 -2.45 -24.56
N LEU A 7 4.35 -2.60 -23.74
CA LEU A 7 4.21 -2.47 -22.30
C LEU A 7 3.82 -1.04 -21.91
N GLY A 8 4.44 -0.03 -22.52
CA GLY A 8 4.11 1.38 -22.28
C GLY A 8 2.64 1.70 -22.57
N LYS A 9 2.08 1.17 -23.66
CA LYS A 9 0.64 1.27 -23.94
C LYS A 9 -0.21 0.64 -22.83
N LYS A 10 0.15 -0.56 -22.37
CA LYS A 10 -0.56 -1.22 -21.26
C LYS A 10 -0.51 -0.41 -19.97
N VAL A 11 0.63 0.23 -19.65
CA VAL A 11 0.74 1.14 -18.49
C VAL A 11 -0.22 2.31 -18.62
N LEU A 12 -0.27 2.96 -19.78
CA LEU A 12 -1.16 4.11 -20.03
C LEU A 12 -2.63 3.69 -19.93
N THR A 13 -3.01 2.55 -20.51
CA THR A 13 -4.37 2.00 -20.41
C THR A 13 -4.75 1.70 -18.96
N ALA A 14 -3.89 0.98 -18.21
CA ALA A 14 -4.14 0.66 -16.81
C ALA A 14 -4.30 1.93 -15.96
N ARG A 15 -3.42 2.92 -16.15
CA ARG A 15 -3.54 4.22 -15.47
C ARG A 15 -4.84 4.93 -15.84
N GLY A 16 -5.23 4.93 -17.12
CA GLY A 16 -6.49 5.49 -17.58
C GLY A 16 -7.71 4.85 -16.94
N TYR A 17 -7.73 3.52 -16.84
CA TYR A 17 -8.81 2.79 -16.17
C TYR A 17 -8.87 3.09 -14.68
N ALA A 18 -7.74 3.11 -13.96
CA ALA A 18 -7.73 3.48 -12.55
C ALA A 18 -8.29 4.90 -12.32
N GLN A 19 -7.90 5.87 -13.15
CA GLN A 19 -8.42 7.24 -13.09
C GLN A 19 -9.93 7.31 -13.41
N LYS A 20 -10.38 6.54 -14.40
CA LYS A 20 -11.79 6.46 -14.76
C LYS A 20 -12.65 5.87 -13.65
N ILE A 21 -12.18 4.79 -13.00
CA ILE A 21 -12.85 4.21 -11.83
C ILE A 21 -12.98 5.25 -10.72
N GLN A 22 -11.89 5.97 -10.41
CA GLN A 22 -11.91 7.06 -9.44
C GLN A 22 -12.91 8.16 -9.82
N SER A 23 -13.00 8.53 -11.10
CA SER A 23 -13.95 9.53 -11.59
C SER A 23 -15.42 9.06 -11.49
N ILE A 24 -15.69 7.80 -11.82
CA ILE A 24 -17.04 7.22 -11.70
C ILE A 24 -17.53 7.29 -10.26
N ILE A 25 -16.69 6.88 -9.30
CA ILE A 25 -17.04 6.82 -7.87
C ILE A 25 -16.96 8.20 -7.21
N GLY A 26 -15.83 8.88 -7.37
CA GLY A 26 -15.46 10.10 -6.67
C GLY A 26 -15.83 11.40 -7.38
N GLY A 27 -16.38 11.34 -8.60
CA GLY A 27 -16.84 12.50 -9.39
C GLY A 27 -15.76 13.23 -10.20
N SER A 28 -14.48 12.93 -9.99
CA SER A 28 -13.36 13.50 -10.75
C SER A 28 -12.16 12.54 -10.81
N GLU A 29 -11.43 12.56 -11.92
CA GLU A 29 -10.16 11.86 -12.08
C GLU A 29 -9.10 12.44 -11.12
N VAL A 30 -9.12 13.75 -10.90
CA VAL A 30 -8.18 14.44 -10.00
C VAL A 30 -8.98 15.25 -8.99
N HIS A 31 -8.69 15.09 -7.70
CA HIS A 31 -9.46 15.68 -6.59
C HIS A 31 -10.90 15.14 -6.52
N ALA A 32 -11.04 13.87 -6.12
CA ALA A 32 -12.35 13.29 -5.86
C ALA A 32 -13.12 14.10 -4.80
N THR A 33 -14.40 14.39 -5.09
CA THR A 33 -15.32 15.17 -4.23
C THR A 33 -16.49 14.33 -3.72
N GLY A 34 -16.53 13.04 -4.06
CA GLY A 34 -17.63 12.15 -3.72
C GLY A 34 -17.75 11.79 -2.25
N GLY A 35 -16.66 11.83 -1.48
CA GLY A 35 -16.68 11.59 -0.04
C GLY A 35 -17.20 12.81 0.72
N ILE A 36 -18.30 12.66 1.45
CA ILE A 36 -18.93 13.72 2.23
C ILE A 36 -19.30 13.25 3.63
N ALA A 37 -19.69 14.17 4.52
CA ALA A 37 -20.11 13.82 5.86
C ALA A 37 -21.24 12.78 5.82
N GLY A 38 -20.97 11.63 6.47
CA GLY A 38 -21.89 10.50 6.56
C GLY A 38 -21.84 9.50 5.40
N GLY A 39 -20.96 9.66 4.39
CA GLY A 39 -20.77 8.66 3.33
C GLY A 39 -20.41 9.23 1.96
N LEU A 40 -21.04 8.75 0.89
CA LEU A 40 -20.81 9.18 -0.49
C LEU A 40 -21.91 10.13 -1.02
N SER A 41 -21.56 10.95 -2.00
CA SER A 41 -22.48 11.93 -2.61
C SER A 41 -23.52 11.32 -3.55
N LYS A 42 -23.21 10.16 -4.13
CA LYS A 42 -24.10 9.39 -5.00
C LYS A 42 -23.82 7.89 -4.86
N PRO A 43 -24.82 7.02 -5.04
CA PRO A 43 -24.59 5.59 -5.18
C PRO A 43 -23.92 5.27 -6.51
N LEU A 44 -23.38 4.05 -6.62
CA LEU A 44 -22.88 3.52 -7.89
C LEU A 44 -24.03 2.83 -8.64
N ASP A 45 -24.33 3.33 -9.84
CA ASP A 45 -25.34 2.70 -10.69
C ASP A 45 -24.84 1.39 -11.30
N GLU A 46 -25.76 0.46 -11.52
CA GLU A 46 -25.46 -0.88 -12.03
C GLU A 46 -24.72 -0.89 -13.38
N GLU A 47 -25.08 0.02 -14.29
CA GLU A 47 -24.40 0.18 -15.57
C GLU A 47 -22.92 0.56 -15.37
N LYS A 48 -22.65 1.48 -14.43
CA LYS A 48 -21.30 1.92 -14.09
C LYS A 48 -20.53 0.86 -13.32
N ARG A 49 -21.20 0.07 -12.49
CA ARG A 49 -20.63 -1.10 -11.82
C ARG A 49 -20.14 -2.13 -12.83
N ILE A 50 -20.93 -2.46 -13.85
CA ILE A 50 -20.51 -3.34 -14.98
C ILE A 50 -19.30 -2.76 -15.72
N GLU A 51 -19.28 -1.44 -15.93
CA GLU A 51 -18.15 -0.75 -16.58
C GLU A 51 -16.86 -0.90 -15.74
N ILE A 52 -16.94 -0.66 -14.43
CA ILE A 52 -15.82 -0.85 -13.49
C ILE A 52 -15.36 -2.29 -13.47
N GLU A 53 -16.29 -3.26 -13.49
CA GLU A 53 -15.95 -4.69 -13.45
C GLU A 53 -15.05 -5.07 -14.62
N LYS A 54 -15.41 -4.68 -15.85
CA LYS A 54 -14.57 -4.90 -17.04
C LYS A 54 -13.20 -4.25 -16.92
N MET A 55 -13.13 -3.00 -16.43
CA MET A 55 -11.86 -2.32 -16.20
C MET A 55 -11.02 -3.03 -15.13
N SER A 56 -11.65 -3.56 -14.09
CA SER A 56 -10.96 -4.28 -13.01
C SER A 56 -10.31 -5.56 -13.50
N GLU A 57 -10.94 -6.29 -14.42
CA GLU A 57 -10.40 -7.50 -15.03
C GLU A 57 -9.15 -7.17 -15.86
N GLU A 58 -9.19 -6.11 -16.67
CA GLU A 58 -8.03 -5.62 -17.42
C GLU A 58 -6.88 -5.15 -16.51
N LEU A 59 -7.21 -4.51 -15.39
CA LEU A 59 -6.23 -4.10 -14.38
C LEU A 59 -5.55 -5.31 -13.72
N LEU A 60 -6.31 -6.37 -13.44
CA LEU A 60 -5.79 -7.61 -12.87
C LEU A 60 -4.85 -8.33 -13.85
N GLU A 61 -5.21 -8.38 -15.13
CA GLU A 61 -4.33 -8.93 -16.16
C GLU A 61 -3.05 -8.10 -16.33
N PHE A 62 -3.16 -6.76 -16.28
CA PHE A 62 -1.98 -5.90 -16.26
C PHE A 62 -1.09 -6.16 -15.04
N ALA A 63 -1.68 -6.29 -13.84
CA ALA A 63 -0.94 -6.58 -12.61
C ALA A 63 -0.19 -7.91 -12.68
N LYS A 64 -0.81 -8.97 -13.24
CA LYS A 64 -0.16 -10.27 -13.50
C LYS A 64 1.03 -10.13 -14.47
N ILE A 65 0.88 -9.37 -15.55
CA ILE A 65 1.96 -9.08 -16.50
C ILE A 65 3.11 -8.36 -15.79
N SER A 66 2.81 -7.34 -14.98
CA SER A 66 3.82 -6.60 -14.21
C SER A 66 4.56 -7.49 -13.22
N LEU A 67 3.85 -8.35 -12.48
CA LEU A 67 4.45 -9.29 -11.54
C LEU A 67 5.39 -10.27 -12.26
N ASN A 68 4.95 -10.87 -13.36
CA ASN A 68 5.76 -11.82 -14.13
C ASN A 68 7.00 -11.15 -14.74
N LEU A 69 6.86 -9.92 -15.23
CA LEU A 69 7.99 -9.15 -15.73
C LEU A 69 9.02 -8.88 -14.62
N PHE A 70 8.57 -8.47 -13.43
CA PHE A 70 9.46 -8.17 -12.31
C PHE A 70 10.21 -9.42 -11.84
N LYS A 71 9.50 -10.55 -11.71
CA LYS A 71 10.10 -11.86 -11.41
C LYS A 71 11.18 -12.21 -12.43
N LYS A 72 10.86 -12.11 -13.72
CA LYS A 72 11.81 -12.43 -14.80
C LYS A 72 13.04 -11.52 -14.76
N ILE A 73 12.86 -10.22 -14.58
CA ILE A 73 13.98 -9.25 -14.51
C ILE A 73 14.94 -9.60 -13.38
N ILE A 74 14.44 -10.06 -12.24
CA ILE A 74 15.28 -10.38 -11.08
C ILE A 74 15.92 -11.76 -11.23
N SER A 75 15.16 -12.77 -11.66
CA SER A 75 15.68 -14.12 -11.86
C SER A 75 16.71 -14.21 -13.00
N ASP A 76 16.52 -13.45 -14.09
CA ASP A 76 17.42 -13.48 -15.25
C ASP A 76 18.65 -12.58 -15.07
N ASN A 77 18.72 -11.77 -14.00
CA ASN A 77 19.76 -10.79 -13.78
C ASN A 77 20.44 -10.95 -12.41
N GLY A 78 21.43 -11.85 -12.34
CA GLY A 78 22.22 -12.10 -11.13
C GLY A 78 22.83 -10.82 -10.53
N LYS A 79 23.25 -9.85 -11.36
CA LYS A 79 23.77 -8.57 -10.87
C LYS A 79 22.72 -7.74 -10.14
N LEU A 80 21.47 -7.77 -10.60
CA LEU A 80 20.38 -7.09 -9.91
C LEU A 80 20.10 -7.74 -8.55
N LYS A 81 20.17 -9.08 -8.49
CA LYS A 81 20.07 -9.80 -7.22
C LYS A 81 21.22 -9.43 -6.26
N GLU A 82 22.46 -9.38 -6.73
CA GLU A 82 23.60 -8.92 -5.94
C GLU A 82 23.41 -7.49 -5.39
N ILE A 83 22.86 -6.59 -6.21
CA ILE A 83 22.52 -5.23 -5.79
C ILE A 83 21.41 -5.22 -4.73
N LEU A 84 20.36 -6.04 -4.91
CA LEU A 84 19.27 -6.16 -3.94
C LEU A 84 19.75 -6.72 -2.59
N ASP A 85 20.70 -7.66 -2.64
CA ASP A 85 21.29 -8.31 -1.47
C ASP A 85 22.45 -7.49 -0.85
N SER A 86 22.89 -6.40 -1.50
CA SER A 86 23.99 -5.55 -1.03
C SER A 86 23.62 -4.77 0.24
N LYS A 87 24.59 -4.67 1.16
CA LYS A 87 24.49 -3.85 2.37
C LYS A 87 24.41 -2.35 2.06
N ASP A 88 24.95 -1.90 0.93
CA ASP A 88 24.99 -0.47 0.56
C ASP A 88 23.59 0.14 0.38
N TYR A 89 22.60 -0.71 0.06
CA TYR A 89 21.20 -0.31 -0.12
C TYR A 89 20.29 -0.83 1.00
N SER A 90 20.87 -1.39 2.06
CA SER A 90 20.13 -1.99 3.17
C SER A 90 20.04 -1.01 4.34
N LEU A 91 18.85 -0.86 4.92
CA LEU A 91 18.63 -0.02 6.09
C LEU A 91 17.78 -0.76 7.15
N GLN A 92 18.40 -1.01 8.30
CA GLN A 92 17.85 -1.68 9.47
C GLN A 92 17.00 -0.71 10.29
N THR A 93 15.73 -0.58 9.94
CA THR A 93 14.79 0.37 10.54
C THR A 93 13.54 -0.35 11.02
N TYR A 94 12.74 0.32 11.83
CA TYR A 94 11.38 -0.15 12.12
C TYR A 94 10.52 -0.04 10.86
N TYR A 95 9.47 -0.85 10.76
CA TYR A 95 8.50 -0.77 9.65
C TYR A 95 7.10 -0.59 10.17
N MET A 96 6.38 0.36 9.58
CA MET A 96 5.02 0.70 9.98
C MET A 96 4.06 0.49 8.80
N GLY A 97 2.94 -0.17 9.08
CA GLY A 97 1.87 -0.41 8.12
C GLY A 97 0.51 -0.62 8.78
N MET A 98 -0.56 -0.37 8.05
CA MET A 98 -1.92 -0.68 8.48
C MET A 98 -2.23 -2.15 8.19
N VAL A 99 -2.85 -2.82 9.16
CA VAL A 99 -3.25 -4.23 9.05
C VAL A 99 -4.70 -4.44 9.46
N ASP A 100 -5.34 -5.44 8.85
CA ASP A 100 -6.67 -5.90 9.26
C ASP A 100 -6.63 -6.76 10.55
N ASP A 101 -7.77 -7.33 10.92
CA ASP A 101 -7.94 -8.22 12.07
C ASP A 101 -7.16 -9.54 11.94
N GLN A 102 -6.84 -9.97 10.72
CA GLN A 102 -5.98 -11.11 10.41
C GLN A 102 -4.49 -10.72 10.31
N GLU A 103 -4.17 -9.47 10.62
CA GLU A 103 -2.85 -8.85 10.49
C GLU A 103 -2.31 -8.83 9.06
N LYS A 104 -3.18 -8.87 8.05
CA LYS A 104 -2.80 -8.75 6.63
C LYS A 104 -2.83 -7.30 6.20
N VAL A 105 -2.13 -6.97 5.11
CA VAL A 105 -2.09 -5.60 4.59
C VAL A 105 -3.50 -5.09 4.28
N ASN A 106 -3.86 -3.95 4.86
CA ASN A 106 -5.06 -3.21 4.52
C ASN A 106 -4.72 -1.74 4.22
N LEU A 107 -5.36 -1.17 3.20
CA LEU A 107 -5.09 0.19 2.72
C LEU A 107 -6.20 1.19 3.09
N TYR A 108 -7.31 0.71 3.68
CA TYR A 108 -8.47 1.54 3.96
C TYR A 108 -8.75 1.70 5.46
N ASP A 109 -8.85 0.58 6.19
CA ASP A 109 -9.14 0.60 7.62
C ASP A 109 -8.40 -0.52 8.35
N GLY A 110 -8.11 -0.31 9.63
CA GLY A 110 -7.40 -1.27 10.47
C GLY A 110 -6.55 -0.65 11.58
N ASP A 111 -5.68 -1.46 12.15
CA ASP A 111 -4.73 -1.03 13.17
C ASP A 111 -3.38 -0.69 12.53
N ILE A 112 -2.71 0.33 13.06
CA ILE A 112 -1.33 0.64 12.70
C ILE A 112 -0.43 -0.31 13.48
N LYS A 113 0.30 -1.16 12.76
CA LYS A 113 1.29 -2.10 13.30
C LYS A 113 2.70 -1.64 12.96
N VAL A 114 3.58 -1.72 13.95
CA VAL A 114 5.00 -1.45 13.82
C VAL A 114 5.78 -2.70 14.22
N VAL A 115 6.73 -3.10 13.37
CA VAL A 115 7.71 -4.14 13.69
C VAL A 115 9.10 -3.53 13.83
N ASP A 116 9.91 -4.13 14.69
CA ASP A 116 11.32 -3.79 14.85
C ASP A 116 12.18 -4.25 13.66
N PRO A 117 13.47 -3.89 13.59
CA PRO A 117 14.34 -4.32 12.50
C PRO A 117 14.47 -5.85 12.39
N GLN A 118 14.13 -6.62 13.43
CA GLN A 118 14.13 -8.08 13.42
C GLN A 118 12.77 -8.68 13.04
N GLY A 119 11.76 -7.84 12.79
CA GLY A 119 10.42 -8.26 12.39
C GLY A 119 9.50 -8.62 13.55
N LYS A 120 9.93 -8.41 14.79
CA LYS A 120 9.09 -8.62 15.97
C LYS A 120 8.15 -7.44 16.14
N GLU A 121 6.91 -7.71 16.52
CA GLU A 121 5.94 -6.65 16.82
C GLU A 121 6.46 -5.76 17.95
N PHE A 122 6.61 -4.47 17.64
CA PHE A 122 7.02 -3.44 18.59
C PHE A 122 5.78 -2.79 19.22
N ILE A 123 4.80 -2.41 18.41
CA ILE A 123 3.54 -1.82 18.86
C ILE A 123 2.44 -1.98 17.82
N LYS A 124 1.19 -2.07 18.29
CA LYS A 124 -0.02 -2.00 17.47
C LYS A 124 -1.02 -1.05 18.13
N PHE A 125 -1.59 -0.11 17.37
CA PHE A 125 -2.44 0.95 17.90
C PHE A 125 -3.48 1.46 16.87
N LYS A 126 -4.54 2.12 17.36
CA LYS A 126 -5.53 2.76 16.49
C LYS A 126 -4.99 4.08 15.96
N ALA A 127 -5.28 4.42 14.70
CA ALA A 127 -4.78 5.65 14.07
C ALA A 127 -5.08 6.93 14.87
N LYS A 128 -6.22 7.01 15.57
CA LYS A 128 -6.58 8.13 16.44
C LYS A 128 -5.59 8.39 17.60
N ASP A 129 -4.81 7.38 17.99
CA ASP A 129 -3.89 7.44 19.11
C ASP A 129 -2.44 7.78 18.66
N TYR A 130 -2.22 8.14 17.39
CA TYR A 130 -0.88 8.31 16.80
C TYR A 130 0.03 9.30 17.54
N LEU A 131 -0.53 10.35 18.16
CA LEU A 131 0.22 11.35 18.93
C LEU A 131 0.94 10.77 20.17
N SER A 132 0.51 9.61 20.64
CA SER A 132 1.16 8.88 21.72
C SER A 132 2.35 8.03 21.24
N HIS A 133 2.52 7.89 19.92
CA HIS A 133 3.43 6.92 19.31
C HIS A 133 4.45 7.55 18.35
N ILE A 134 4.09 8.64 17.67
CA ILE A 134 4.91 9.31 16.67
C ILE A 134 5.23 10.72 17.17
N GLU A 135 6.49 11.11 17.00
CA GLU A 135 6.97 12.48 17.22
C GLU A 135 7.81 12.93 16.03
N GLU A 136 7.93 14.24 15.80
CA GLU A 136 8.60 14.79 14.62
C GLU A 136 9.82 15.62 15.02
N HIS A 137 10.97 15.32 14.42
CA HIS A 137 12.19 16.12 14.55
C HIS A 137 12.36 17.08 13.37
N VAL A 138 12.99 18.22 13.59
CA VAL A 138 13.26 19.25 12.57
C VAL A 138 14.76 19.47 12.44
N GLU A 139 15.23 19.54 11.20
CA GLU A 139 16.60 19.88 10.85
C GLU A 139 16.65 21.26 10.17
N PRO A 140 17.69 22.09 10.41
CA PRO A 140 17.75 23.46 9.87
C PRO A 140 17.94 23.53 8.35
N TRP A 141 18.32 22.43 7.71
CA TRP A 141 18.66 22.36 6.29
C TRP A 141 17.52 21.82 5.40
N THR A 142 16.36 21.50 5.96
CA THR A 142 15.20 21.01 5.19
C THR A 142 13.88 21.38 5.85
N TYR A 143 12.86 21.63 5.02
CA TYR A 143 11.48 21.78 5.51
C TYR A 143 10.80 20.44 5.80
N VAL A 144 11.34 19.34 5.28
CA VAL A 144 10.82 18.00 5.56
C VAL A 144 11.21 17.61 6.98
N LYS A 145 10.22 17.31 7.80
CA LYS A 145 10.42 16.78 9.15
C LYS A 145 10.91 15.33 9.11
N PHE A 146 11.42 14.87 10.24
CA PHE A 146 11.84 13.49 10.46
C PHE A 146 10.97 12.84 11.54
N PRO A 147 9.85 12.20 11.16
CA PRO A 147 9.05 11.42 12.10
C PRO A 147 9.85 10.25 12.68
N TYR A 148 9.66 9.99 13.97
CA TYR A 148 10.29 8.87 14.69
C TYR A 148 9.34 8.28 15.73
N LEU A 149 9.64 7.05 16.18
CA LEU A 149 8.92 6.36 17.23
C LEU A 149 9.23 6.99 18.59
N LYS A 150 8.23 7.64 19.19
CA LYS A 150 8.34 8.44 20.41
C LYS A 150 8.96 7.67 21.59
N LYS A 151 8.59 6.40 21.76
CA LYS A 151 9.09 5.54 22.85
C LYS A 151 10.60 5.27 22.77
N ILE A 152 11.20 5.36 21.58
CA ILE A 152 12.63 5.09 21.36
C ILE A 152 13.41 6.41 21.30
N GLY A 153 12.80 7.43 20.70
CA GLY A 153 13.39 8.76 20.59
C GLY A 153 14.19 8.98 19.31
N TRP A 154 14.51 10.25 19.04
CA TRP A 154 15.40 10.65 17.96
C TRP A 154 16.86 10.40 18.35
N LYS A 155 17.60 9.67 17.50
CA LYS A 155 19.04 9.38 17.68
C LYS A 155 19.90 9.90 16.53
N GLY A 156 19.36 10.79 15.70
CA GLY A 156 19.96 11.15 14.42
C GLY A 156 19.66 10.12 13.33
N LEU A 157 20.30 10.29 12.16
CA LEU A 157 20.15 9.42 10.99
C LEU A 157 20.97 8.12 11.14
N VAL A 158 20.66 7.34 12.17
CA VAL A 158 21.29 6.06 12.47
C VAL A 158 20.26 4.93 12.40
N GLU A 159 20.67 3.79 11.86
CA GLU A 159 19.86 2.58 11.82
C GLU A 159 20.00 1.77 13.12
N GLY A 160 19.15 0.76 13.30
CA GLY A 160 19.22 -0.19 14.40
C GLY A 160 18.05 -0.12 15.38
N ILE A 161 18.02 -1.06 16.32
CA ILE A 161 16.92 -1.26 17.27
C ILE A 161 16.78 -0.10 18.27
N ASP A 162 17.89 0.57 18.59
CA ASP A 162 17.95 1.70 19.52
C ASP A 162 17.58 3.05 18.86
N SER A 163 17.27 3.04 17.56
CA SER A 163 16.86 4.20 16.78
C SER A 163 15.35 4.22 16.54
N GLY A 164 14.70 5.35 16.80
CA GLY A 164 13.27 5.53 16.52
C GLY A 164 12.93 5.66 15.04
N ILE A 165 13.90 5.61 14.13
CA ILE A 165 13.65 5.72 12.69
C ILE A 165 12.85 4.52 12.19
N TYR A 166 11.79 4.83 11.46
CA TYR A 166 10.93 3.85 10.81
C TYR A 166 10.68 4.19 9.35
N ARG A 167 10.30 3.18 8.56
CA ARG A 167 9.86 3.34 7.18
C ARG A 167 8.38 3.05 7.05
N VAL A 168 7.78 3.71 6.06
CA VAL A 168 6.42 3.50 5.56
C VAL A 168 6.47 3.23 4.05
N GLY A 169 5.32 2.91 3.46
CA GLY A 169 5.21 2.58 2.03
C GLY A 169 5.16 1.07 1.79
N PRO A 170 5.19 0.63 0.51
CA PRO A 170 4.91 -0.75 0.14
C PRO A 170 5.71 -1.79 0.94
N LEU A 171 7.04 -1.67 0.96
CA LEU A 171 7.87 -2.64 1.65
C LEU A 171 7.65 -2.65 3.16
N ALA A 172 7.42 -1.49 3.76
CA ALA A 172 7.15 -1.39 5.19
C ALA A 172 5.81 -2.05 5.57
N ARG A 173 4.77 -1.86 4.76
CA ARG A 173 3.47 -2.53 4.96
C ARG A 173 3.61 -4.04 4.89
N LEU A 174 4.34 -4.54 3.89
CA LEU A 174 4.57 -5.97 3.74
C LEU A 174 5.43 -6.55 4.88
N ASN A 175 6.45 -5.82 5.34
CA ASN A 175 7.27 -6.23 6.48
C ASN A 175 6.46 -6.26 7.79
N ALA A 176 5.55 -5.31 8.00
CA ALA A 176 4.73 -5.22 9.20
C ALA A 176 3.57 -6.23 9.25
N ALA A 177 2.93 -6.52 8.11
CA ALA A 177 1.79 -7.43 7.99
C ALA A 177 2.23 -8.91 7.96
N LYS A 178 1.33 -9.86 8.22
CA LYS A 178 1.56 -11.31 8.09
C LYS A 178 1.40 -11.86 6.67
N GLY A 179 0.83 -11.08 5.76
CA GLY A 179 0.55 -11.45 4.37
C GLY A 179 -0.35 -10.43 3.70
N MET A 180 -0.90 -10.79 2.53
CA MET A 180 -1.87 -9.98 1.79
C MET A 180 -3.28 -10.57 1.93
N ALA A 181 -4.30 -9.70 1.89
CA ALA A 181 -5.70 -10.10 2.08
C ALA A 181 -6.31 -10.82 0.86
N THR A 182 -5.69 -10.71 -0.32
CA THR A 182 -6.17 -11.37 -1.55
C THR A 182 -5.24 -12.51 -2.00
N PRO A 183 -5.76 -13.57 -2.65
CA PRO A 183 -5.00 -14.80 -2.88
C PRO A 183 -3.76 -14.65 -3.77
N LEU A 184 -3.86 -13.97 -4.92
CA LEU A 184 -2.72 -13.84 -5.84
C LEU A 184 -1.65 -12.92 -5.26
N ALA A 185 -2.06 -11.85 -4.58
CA ALA A 185 -1.14 -10.96 -3.89
C ALA A 185 -0.43 -11.66 -2.73
N ASP A 186 -1.12 -12.53 -1.98
CA ASP A 186 -0.51 -13.27 -0.88
C ASP A 186 0.50 -14.29 -1.38
N GLN A 187 0.21 -14.96 -2.49
CA GLN A 187 1.20 -15.78 -3.18
C GLN A 187 2.43 -14.96 -3.62
N ALA A 188 2.20 -13.82 -4.27
CA ALA A 188 3.28 -12.94 -4.73
C ALA A 188 4.12 -12.37 -3.57
N TYR A 189 3.48 -12.13 -2.42
CA TYR A 189 4.13 -11.75 -1.17
C TYR A 189 5.10 -12.83 -0.70
N GLN A 190 4.66 -14.09 -0.59
CA GLN A 190 5.52 -15.19 -0.13
C GLN A 190 6.71 -15.38 -1.07
N GLU A 191 6.44 -15.43 -2.38
CA GLU A 191 7.49 -15.59 -3.39
C GLU A 191 8.54 -14.47 -3.37
N MET A 192 8.14 -13.22 -3.10
CA MET A 192 9.08 -12.11 -2.96
C MET A 192 10.05 -12.34 -1.80
N TYR A 193 9.55 -12.74 -0.64
CA TYR A 193 10.38 -13.00 0.54
C TYR A 193 11.26 -14.23 0.36
N ASP A 194 10.75 -15.30 -0.25
CA ASP A 194 11.53 -16.50 -0.55
C ASP A 194 12.71 -16.20 -1.48
N LEU A 195 12.52 -15.35 -2.50
CA LEU A 195 13.56 -15.00 -3.48
C LEU A 195 14.58 -13.99 -2.95
N LEU A 196 14.20 -13.15 -1.99
CA LEU A 196 15.03 -12.06 -1.47
C LEU A 196 15.62 -12.31 -0.08
N GLY A 197 15.49 -13.53 0.46
CA GLY A 197 16.22 -13.93 1.66
C GLY A 197 15.47 -13.72 2.98
N GLY A 198 14.14 -13.72 2.95
CA GLY A 198 13.28 -13.74 4.12
C GLY A 198 12.85 -12.36 4.62
N LYS A 199 12.20 -12.35 5.78
CA LYS A 199 11.47 -11.19 6.32
C LYS A 199 11.99 -10.84 7.72
N PRO A 200 12.24 -9.54 8.03
CA PRO A 200 12.02 -8.37 7.17
C PRO A 200 13.06 -8.22 6.04
N LEU A 201 12.63 -7.59 4.94
CA LEU A 201 13.55 -7.15 3.88
C LEU A 201 13.97 -5.70 4.11
N HIS A 202 15.27 -5.46 4.10
CA HIS A 202 15.86 -4.15 4.41
C HIS A 202 16.32 -3.35 3.21
N SER A 203 16.51 -4.02 2.07
CA SER A 203 16.88 -3.40 0.81
C SER A 203 15.89 -2.31 0.41
N ALA A 204 16.35 -1.05 0.33
CA ALA A 204 15.54 0.07 -0.14
C ALA A 204 15.04 -0.14 -1.58
N LEU A 205 15.75 -0.93 -2.37
CA LEU A 205 15.42 -1.24 -3.75
C LEU A 205 14.30 -2.30 -3.88
N ALA A 206 14.13 -3.17 -2.87
CA ALA A 206 13.03 -4.14 -2.81
C ALA A 206 11.65 -3.46 -2.71
N LEU A 207 11.60 -2.16 -2.37
CA LEU A 207 10.39 -1.34 -2.42
C LEU A 207 9.65 -1.42 -3.76
N ASN A 208 10.38 -1.53 -4.87
CA ASN A 208 9.76 -1.60 -6.19
C ASN A 208 9.02 -2.92 -6.41
N TRP A 209 9.55 -4.04 -5.91
CA TRP A 209 8.85 -5.32 -5.97
C TRP A 209 7.65 -5.32 -5.03
N ALA A 210 7.82 -4.85 -3.80
CA ALA A 210 6.70 -4.71 -2.86
C ALA A 210 5.56 -3.86 -3.45
N ARG A 211 5.89 -2.81 -4.22
CA ARG A 211 4.89 -2.02 -4.95
C ARG A 211 4.14 -2.84 -6.01
N VAL A 212 4.82 -3.73 -6.73
CA VAL A 212 4.16 -4.63 -7.70
C VAL A 212 3.22 -5.61 -6.99
N VAL A 213 3.61 -6.15 -5.83
CA VAL A 213 2.73 -6.99 -5.00
C VAL A 213 1.47 -6.20 -4.59
N GLU A 214 1.62 -4.93 -4.20
CA GLU A 214 0.47 -4.08 -3.88
C GLU A 214 -0.40 -3.76 -5.10
N ILE A 215 0.16 -3.59 -6.30
CA ILE A 215 -0.64 -3.41 -7.52
C ILE A 215 -1.52 -4.64 -7.77
N VAL A 216 -0.99 -5.85 -7.54
CA VAL A 216 -1.77 -7.09 -7.61
C VAL A 216 -2.89 -7.09 -6.58
N TYR A 217 -2.58 -6.77 -5.32
CA TYR A 217 -3.57 -6.66 -4.24
C TYR A 217 -4.69 -5.67 -4.59
N ILE A 218 -4.33 -4.48 -5.05
CA ILE A 218 -5.30 -3.44 -5.40
C ILE A 218 -6.18 -3.90 -6.56
N ALA A 219 -5.62 -4.55 -7.58
CA ALA A 219 -6.39 -5.04 -8.72
C ALA A 219 -7.37 -6.16 -8.32
N GLU A 220 -6.93 -7.13 -7.50
CA GLU A 220 -7.82 -8.14 -6.92
C GLU A 220 -8.91 -7.51 -6.06
N ARG A 221 -8.53 -6.54 -5.21
CA ARG A 221 -9.47 -5.90 -4.29
C ARG A 221 -10.53 -5.09 -5.02
N ILE A 222 -10.20 -4.40 -6.11
CA ILE A 222 -11.20 -3.74 -6.97
C ILE A 222 -12.15 -4.78 -7.55
N ASN A 223 -11.64 -5.92 -8.03
CA ASN A 223 -12.45 -6.99 -8.61
C ASN A 223 -13.40 -7.65 -7.59
N GLU A 224 -12.95 -7.82 -6.34
CA GLU A 224 -13.79 -8.29 -5.24
C GLU A 224 -14.89 -7.28 -4.90
N LEU A 225 -14.51 -6.01 -4.68
CA LEU A 225 -15.43 -4.96 -4.24
C LEU A 225 -16.51 -4.65 -5.29
N VAL A 226 -16.15 -4.63 -6.57
CA VAL A 226 -17.13 -4.37 -7.64
C VAL A 226 -18.14 -5.52 -7.81
N LYS A 227 -17.82 -6.72 -7.32
CA LYS A 227 -18.70 -7.89 -7.33
C LYS A 227 -19.51 -8.05 -6.04
N ASP A 228 -19.22 -7.23 -5.03
CA ASP A 228 -20.03 -7.18 -3.81
C ASP A 228 -21.42 -6.63 -4.14
N LYS A 229 -22.47 -7.29 -3.64
CA LYS A 229 -23.86 -6.89 -3.90
C LYS A 229 -24.21 -5.56 -3.26
N GLU A 230 -23.51 -5.18 -2.19
CA GLU A 230 -23.73 -3.90 -1.50
C GLU A 230 -23.17 -2.70 -2.28
N ILE A 231 -22.30 -2.92 -3.27
CA ILE A 231 -21.62 -1.84 -3.98
C ILE A 231 -22.57 -0.89 -4.73
N THR A 232 -23.78 -1.36 -5.07
CA THR A 232 -24.84 -0.58 -5.73
C THR A 232 -26.01 -0.23 -4.80
N ASP A 233 -25.84 -0.42 -3.48
CA ASP A 233 -26.83 0.06 -2.51
C ASP A 233 -27.02 1.57 -2.69
N LYS A 234 -28.28 2.02 -2.63
CA LYS A 234 -28.65 3.43 -2.70
C LYS A 234 -28.38 4.16 -1.38
N LYS A 235 -28.31 3.42 -0.26
CA LYS A 235 -28.04 3.96 1.08
C LYS A 235 -26.53 4.14 1.29
N VAL A 236 -25.95 5.07 0.56
CA VAL A 236 -24.51 5.38 0.64
C VAL A 236 -24.17 6.52 1.60
N ARG A 237 -25.18 7.14 2.22
CA ARG A 237 -24.99 8.29 3.11
C ARG A 237 -25.98 8.28 4.27
N THR A 238 -25.46 8.51 5.47
CA THR A 238 -26.25 8.85 6.66
C THR A 238 -26.22 10.37 6.84
N ILE A 239 -27.37 11.05 6.75
CA ILE A 239 -27.40 12.51 6.92
C ILE A 239 -27.11 12.84 8.39
N PRO A 240 -26.11 13.68 8.70
CA PRO A 240 -25.87 14.11 10.07
C PRO A 240 -27.08 14.91 10.60
N GLU A 241 -27.65 14.48 11.73
CA GLU A 241 -28.81 15.14 12.36
C GLU A 241 -28.42 16.25 13.35
N GLY A 242 -27.11 16.48 13.55
CA GLY A 242 -26.60 17.51 14.46
C GLY A 242 -25.07 17.59 14.44
N ILE A 243 -24.53 18.47 15.28
CA ILE A 243 -23.09 18.59 15.51
C ILE A 243 -22.67 17.51 16.51
N VAL A 244 -21.84 16.57 16.09
CA VAL A 244 -21.31 15.50 16.94
C VAL A 244 -19.87 15.87 17.31
N GLY A 245 -19.54 15.94 18.60
CA GLY A 245 -18.18 16.22 19.06
C GLY A 245 -17.88 17.67 19.44
N GLU A 246 -18.88 18.54 19.54
CA GLU A 246 -18.73 19.77 20.35
C GLU A 246 -18.56 19.38 21.81
N ARG A 247 -17.41 19.76 22.38
CA ARG A 247 -17.14 19.81 23.82
C ARG A 247 -16.97 21.25 24.21
#